data_AF-A0A0K1RBR6-F1
#
_entry.id   AF-A0A0K1RBR6-F1
#
_cell.length_a   1.000
_cell.length_b   1.000
_cell.length_c   1.000
_cell.angle_alpha   90.00
_cell.angle_beta   90.00
_cell.angle_gamma   90.00
#
_symmetry.space_group_name_H-M   'P 1'
#
loop_
_entity.id
_entity.type
_entity.pdbx_description
1 polymer ?
#
loop_
_entity_poly.entity_id
_entity_poly.type
_entity_poly.pdbx_seq_one_letter_code
_entity_poly.pdbx_strand_id
1 'polypeptide(L)'
;MNPWDAYPELKRELDVNDADLDLDPYWLPELALRFKESGRTPKKETKAAFLSLFEDPLEWFDTDLFTITAVEEVYKVIRSFAEQDPAVEINLPTIEELFPYGE
;
A
#
# COMPACT_ATOMS: atom_id res chain seq x y z
N MET A 1 -4.86 -9.28 -14.13
CA MET A 1 -3.88 -9.73 -13.12
C MET A 1 -4.64 -9.99 -11.84
N ASN A 2 -4.36 -11.08 -11.12
CA ASN A 2 -4.95 -11.27 -9.78
C ASN A 2 -4.33 -10.21 -8.84
N PRO A 3 -5.09 -9.54 -7.96
CA PRO A 3 -4.51 -8.64 -6.95
C PRO A 3 -3.28 -9.23 -6.24
N TRP A 4 -3.32 -10.52 -5.91
CA TRP A 4 -2.20 -11.23 -5.26
C TRP A 4 -0.94 -11.37 -6.13
N ASP A 5 -1.07 -11.32 -7.46
CA ASP A 5 0.08 -11.31 -8.38
C ASP A 5 0.78 -9.95 -8.41
N ALA A 6 0.16 -8.88 -7.88
CA ALA A 6 0.77 -7.55 -7.83
C ALA A 6 2.02 -7.54 -6.96
N TYR A 7 2.02 -8.32 -5.87
CA TYR A 7 3.11 -8.32 -4.89
C TYR A 7 4.50 -8.61 -5.49
N PRO A 8 4.73 -9.77 -6.13
CA PRO A 8 6.04 -10.08 -6.70
C PRO A 8 6.44 -9.09 -7.81
N GLU A 9 5.47 -8.55 -8.57
CA GLU A 9 5.76 -7.58 -9.62
C GLU A 9 6.13 -6.21 -9.04
N LEU A 10 5.50 -5.75 -7.96
CA LEU A 10 5.86 -4.51 -7.26
C LEU A 10 7.28 -4.58 -6.68
N LYS A 11 7.65 -5.71 -6.06
CA LYS A 11 9.02 -5.94 -5.58
C LYS A 11 10.01 -5.86 -6.73
N ARG A 12 9.71 -6.54 -7.83
CA ARG A 12 10.54 -6.52 -9.04
C ARG A 12 10.67 -5.12 -9.62
N GLU A 13 9.59 -4.35 -9.61
CA GLU A 13 9.58 -2.95 -10.04
C GLU A 13 10.32 -2.02 -9.09
N LEU A 14 10.60 -2.41 -7.85
CA LEU A 14 11.44 -1.64 -6.92
C LEU A 14 12.87 -2.17 -6.82
N ASP A 15 13.20 -3.24 -7.57
CA ASP A 15 14.47 -3.96 -7.47
C ASP A 15 14.76 -4.45 -6.02
N VAL A 16 13.70 -4.82 -5.29
CA VAL A 16 13.76 -5.31 -3.90
C VAL A 16 13.90 -6.84 -3.90
N ASN A 17 14.91 -7.38 -3.21
CA ASN A 17 15.03 -8.83 -3.07
C ASN A 17 14.08 -9.35 -1.99
N ASP A 18 13.68 -10.62 -2.08
CA ASP A 18 12.84 -11.25 -1.04
C ASP A 18 13.50 -11.27 0.34
N ALA A 19 14.83 -11.13 0.43
CA ALA A 19 15.55 -11.01 1.69
C ALA A 19 15.48 -9.61 2.32
N ASP A 20 15.11 -8.58 1.56
CA ASP A 20 15.01 -7.19 2.03
C ASP A 20 13.63 -6.87 2.63
N LEU A 21 12.65 -7.73 2.37
CA LEU A 21 11.31 -7.71 2.95
C LEU A 21 11.09 -9.07 3.61
N ASP A 22 11.56 -9.23 4.84
CA ASP A 22 11.16 -10.36 5.68
C ASP A 22 9.62 -10.45 5.61
N LEU A 23 9.12 -11.66 5.37
CA LEU A 23 7.75 -11.97 4.96
C LEU A 23 6.71 -11.70 6.07
N ASP A 24 6.63 -10.46 6.53
CA ASP A 24 5.60 -9.97 7.44
C ASP A 24 4.32 -9.65 6.63
N PRO A 25 3.11 -9.98 7.12
CA PRO A 25 1.83 -9.63 6.48
C PRO A 25 1.63 -8.13 6.16
N TYR A 26 2.53 -7.24 6.60
CA TYR A 26 2.42 -5.78 6.52
C TYR A 26 3.17 -5.15 5.33
N TRP A 27 3.53 -5.96 4.34
CA TRP A 27 4.33 -5.55 3.19
C TRP A 27 3.64 -4.52 2.27
N LEU A 28 2.31 -4.45 2.25
CA LEU A 28 1.56 -3.55 1.35
C LEU A 28 1.75 -2.06 1.66
N PRO A 29 1.51 -1.60 2.90
CA PRO A 29 1.85 -0.26 3.32
C PRO A 29 3.34 0.07 3.12
N GLU A 30 4.25 -0.86 3.44
CA GLU A 30 5.68 -0.64 3.28
C GLU A 30 6.07 -0.44 1.80
N LEU A 31 5.55 -1.27 0.89
CA LEU A 31 5.80 -1.09 -0.54
C LEU A 31 5.33 0.27 -1.05
N ALA A 32 4.17 0.76 -0.58
CA ALA A 32 3.70 2.10 -0.92
C ALA A 32 4.77 3.16 -0.57
N LEU A 33 5.30 3.09 0.66
CA LEU A 33 6.34 4.00 1.13
C LEU A 33 7.64 3.84 0.33
N ARG A 34 8.05 2.63 -0.03
CA ARG A 34 9.25 2.39 -0.87
C ARG A 34 9.11 2.97 -2.28
N PHE A 35 7.94 2.90 -2.89
CA PHE A 35 7.69 3.59 -4.18
C PHE A 35 7.83 5.10 -4.03
N LYS A 36 7.29 5.68 -2.94
CA LYS A 36 7.47 7.09 -2.65
C LYS A 36 8.94 7.46 -2.45
N GLU A 37 9.70 6.69 -1.67
CA GLU A 37 11.12 6.93 -1.40
C GLU A 37 11.98 6.80 -2.66
N SER A 38 11.68 5.85 -3.52
CA SER A 38 12.38 5.66 -4.80
C SER A 38 11.98 6.70 -5.86
N GLY A 39 10.89 7.45 -5.65
CA GLY A 39 10.33 8.39 -6.62
C GLY A 39 9.75 7.69 -7.86
N ARG A 40 9.48 6.38 -7.78
CA ARG A 40 8.94 5.57 -8.87
C ARG A 40 7.43 5.43 -8.70
N THR A 41 6.73 5.29 -9.82
CA THR A 41 5.32 4.89 -9.83
C THR A 41 5.22 3.47 -10.40
N PRO A 42 4.40 2.58 -9.82
CA PRO A 42 4.21 1.26 -10.40
C PRO A 42 3.59 1.35 -11.81
N LYS A 43 3.89 0.37 -12.66
CA LYS A 43 3.26 0.25 -13.98
C LYS A 43 1.74 0.15 -13.86
N LYS A 44 1.03 0.55 -14.90
CA LYS A 44 -0.44 0.64 -14.92
C LYS A 44 -1.13 -0.63 -14.39
N GLU A 45 -0.78 -1.79 -14.92
CA GLU A 45 -1.43 -3.07 -14.57
C GLU A 45 -1.11 -3.50 -13.13
N THR A 46 0.14 -3.35 -12.72
CA THR A 46 0.61 -3.63 -11.35
C THR A 46 -0.02 -2.69 -10.34
N LYS A 47 -0.13 -1.40 -10.68
CA LYS A 47 -0.75 -0.36 -9.87
C LYS A 47 -2.23 -0.65 -9.65
N ALA A 48 -2.98 -0.99 -10.70
CA ALA A 48 -4.40 -1.31 -10.55
C ALA A 48 -4.61 -2.51 -9.61
N ALA A 49 -3.82 -3.57 -9.78
CA ALA A 49 -3.86 -4.74 -8.93
C ALA A 49 -3.43 -4.44 -7.48
N PHE A 50 -2.43 -3.57 -7.28
CA PHE A 50 -2.01 -3.07 -5.97
C PHE A 50 -3.12 -2.28 -5.26
N LEU A 51 -3.78 -1.36 -5.98
CA LEU A 51 -4.86 -0.55 -5.42
C LEU A 51 -6.07 -1.42 -5.04
N SER A 52 -6.38 -2.47 -5.81
CA SER A 52 -7.44 -3.43 -5.46
C SER A 52 -7.15 -4.22 -4.18
N LEU A 53 -5.89 -4.37 -3.74
CA LEU A 53 -5.60 -5.00 -2.45
C LEU A 53 -6.04 -4.11 -1.27
N PHE A 54 -6.12 -2.79 -1.46
CA PHE A 54 -6.66 -1.86 -0.48
C PHE A 54 -8.20 -1.71 -0.54
N GLU A 55 -8.92 -2.65 -1.15
CA GLU A 55 -10.37 -2.75 -1.02
C GLU A 55 -10.81 -3.15 0.39
N ASP A 56 -9.99 -3.96 1.09
CA ASP A 56 -10.13 -4.24 2.53
C ASP A 56 -8.87 -3.80 3.31
N PRO A 57 -8.70 -2.50 3.53
CA PRO A 57 -7.51 -1.93 4.17
C PRO A 57 -7.35 -2.35 5.64
N LEU A 58 -8.42 -2.78 6.32
CA LEU A 58 -8.33 -3.25 7.71
C LEU A 58 -7.47 -4.53 7.82
N GLU A 59 -7.35 -5.32 6.75
CA GLU A 59 -6.45 -6.48 6.73
C GLU A 59 -4.96 -6.11 6.74
N TRP A 60 -4.63 -4.86 6.37
CA TRP A 60 -3.25 -4.44 6.09
C TRP A 60 -2.66 -3.46 7.10
N PHE A 61 -3.50 -2.75 7.83
CA PHE A 61 -3.08 -1.77 8.84
C PHE A 61 -3.25 -2.35 10.24
N ASP A 62 -2.17 -2.92 10.77
CA ASP A 62 -2.09 -3.29 12.18
C ASP A 62 -1.72 -2.07 13.03
N THR A 63 -2.66 -1.68 13.87
CA THR A 63 -2.58 -0.47 14.71
C THR A 63 -1.50 -0.57 15.78
N ASP A 64 -1.07 -1.78 16.13
CA ASP A 64 0.01 -1.98 17.11
C ASP A 64 1.40 -1.75 16.48
N LEU A 65 1.49 -1.73 15.14
CA LEU A 65 2.75 -1.64 14.39
C LEU A 65 2.90 -0.34 13.60
N PHE A 66 1.79 0.23 13.15
CA PHE A 66 1.79 1.50 12.43
C PHE A 66 1.36 2.64 13.33
N THR A 67 2.13 3.72 13.32
CA THR A 67 1.65 4.99 13.90
C THR A 67 0.62 5.63 12.97
N ILE A 68 -0.28 6.44 13.53
CA ILE A 68 -1.19 7.29 12.74
C ILE A 68 -0.46 8.02 11.60
N THR A 69 0.70 8.61 11.89
CA THR A 69 1.50 9.33 10.88
C THR A 69 1.97 8.42 9.75
N ALA A 70 2.38 7.18 10.05
CA ALA A 70 2.78 6.23 9.01
C ALA A 70 1.59 5.87 8.11
N VAL A 71 0.41 5.64 8.69
CA VAL A 71 -0.82 5.36 7.93
C VAL A 71 -1.22 6.54 7.05
N GLU A 72 -1.16 7.76 7.57
CA GLU A 72 -1.45 8.97 6.79
C GLU A 72 -0.51 9.13 5.57
N GLU A 73 0.78 8.80 5.74
CA GLU A 73 1.74 8.82 4.64
C GLU A 73 1.43 7.76 3.58
N VAL A 74 1.09 6.54 4.00
CA VAL A 74 0.65 5.47 3.10
C VAL A 74 -0.59 5.89 2.32
N TYR A 75 -1.57 6.52 2.99
CA TYR A 75 -2.80 7.01 2.35
C TYR A 75 -2.53 8.07 1.29
N LYS A 76 -1.60 8.98 1.55
CA LYS A 76 -1.19 9.99 0.55
C LYS A 76 -0.62 9.32 -0.70
N VAL A 77 0.20 8.29 -0.54
CA VAL A 77 0.77 7.54 -1.67
C VAL A 77 -0.32 6.81 -2.44
N ILE A 78 -1.18 6.06 -1.75
CA ILE A 78 -2.28 5.30 -2.36
C ILE A 78 -3.20 6.24 -3.15
N ARG A 79 -3.60 7.37 -2.57
CA ARG A 79 -4.41 8.39 -3.26
C ARG A 79 -3.70 8.94 -4.49
N SER A 80 -2.40 9.25 -4.40
CA SER A 80 -1.61 9.72 -5.54
C SER A 80 -1.56 8.69 -6.68
N PHE A 81 -1.52 7.39 -6.36
CA PHE A 81 -1.59 6.32 -7.37
C PHE A 81 -2.97 6.22 -8.02
N ALA A 82 -4.03 6.38 -7.23
CA ALA A 82 -5.43 6.41 -7.67
C ALA A 82 -5.72 7.58 -8.62
N GLU A 83 -5.23 8.78 -8.29
CA GLU A 83 -5.40 9.96 -9.13
C GLU A 83 -4.78 9.79 -10.53
N GLN A 84 -3.71 9.00 -10.62
CA GLN A 84 -3.06 8.65 -11.88
C GLN A 84 -3.77 7.52 -12.64
N ASP A 85 -4.76 6.84 -12.04
CA ASP A 85 -5.59 5.83 -12.71
C ASP A 85 -7.02 5.82 -12.12
N PRO A 86 -7.90 6.74 -12.56
CA PRO A 86 -9.20 7.00 -11.93
C PRO A 86 -10.21 5.86 -12.08
N ALA A 87 -9.83 4.75 -12.73
CA ALA A 87 -10.68 3.58 -12.89
C ALA A 87 -10.77 2.70 -11.62
N VAL A 88 -9.91 2.93 -10.63
CA VAL A 88 -9.91 2.17 -9.37
C VAL A 88 -10.43 3.05 -8.24
N GLU A 89 -11.60 2.71 -7.72
CA GLU A 89 -12.15 3.31 -6.51
C GLU A 89 -11.45 2.72 -5.29
N ILE A 90 -10.99 3.57 -4.37
CA ILE A 90 -10.28 3.13 -3.17
C ILE A 90 -11.08 3.58 -1.96
N ASN A 91 -11.46 2.62 -1.11
CA ASN A 91 -12.20 2.88 0.11
C ASN A 91 -11.26 2.77 1.32
N LEU A 92 -10.46 3.82 1.56
CA LEU A 92 -9.59 3.89 2.73
C LEU A 92 -10.41 4.31 3.96
N PRO A 93 -10.37 3.56 5.09
CA PRO A 93 -11.06 3.90 6.31
C PRO A 93 -10.48 5.21 6.84
N THR A 94 -11.24 5.87 7.69
CA THR A 94 -10.73 7.04 8.40
C THR A 94 -9.66 6.64 9.41
N ILE A 95 -8.81 7.60 9.79
CA ILE A 95 -7.85 7.39 10.88
C ILE A 95 -8.58 7.03 12.18
N GLU A 96 -9.77 7.57 12.43
CA GLU A 96 -10.59 7.23 13.61
C GLU A 96 -11.11 5.79 13.58
N GLU A 97 -11.41 5.24 12.40
CA GLU A 97 -11.81 3.84 12.25
C GLU A 97 -10.66 2.87 12.49
N LEU A 98 -9.44 3.23 12.08
CA LEU A 98 -8.24 2.45 12.36
C LEU A 98 -7.78 2.61 13.81
N PHE A 99 -7.74 3.83 14.32
CA PHE A 99 -7.21 4.16 15.65
C PHE A 99 -8.31 4.76 16.54
N PRO A 100 -9.31 3.96 16.95
CA PRO A 100 -10.48 4.46 17.69
C PRO A 100 -10.14 5.00 19.09
N TYR A 101 -8.99 4.59 19.63
CA TYR A 101 -8.50 5.03 20.94
C TYR A 101 -7.37 6.06 20.85
N GLY A 102 -6.95 6.40 19.62
CA GLY A 102 -5.93 7.40 19.36
C GLY A 102 -4.55 7.05 19.88
N GLU A 103 -3.88 6.08 19.26
CA GLU A 103 -2.41 5.89 19.28
C GLU A 103 -1.97 5.02 18.09
#